data_AF-A0A9N9J035-F1
#
_entry.id   AF-A0A9N9J035-F1
#
_cell.length_a   1.000
_cell.length_b   1.000
_cell.length_c   1.000
_cell.angle_alpha   90.00
_cell.angle_beta   90.00
_cell.angle_gamma   90.00
#
_symmetry.space_group_name_H-M   'P 1'
#
loop_
_entity.id
_entity.type
_entity.pdbx_description
1 polymer ?
#
loop_
_entity_poly.entity_id
_entity_poly.type
_entity_poly.pdbx_seq_one_letter_code
_entity_poly.pdbx_strand_id
1 'polypeptide(L)'
;KPELKFLCSTHIEKRSKLNLALNFTMTDQISVKDIHQSFKAKQTSKFLDPCPNETYAAMKCLDSNNYDKSKCQDLFLQYRECKKKWLKERRELRRRGLL
;
A
#
# COMPACT_ATOMS: atom_id res chain seq x y z
N LYS A 1 -43.38 14.52 26.95
CA LYS A 1 -42.06 15.22 26.97
C LYS A 1 -41.48 15.04 28.36
N PRO A 2 -40.26 14.51 28.53
CA PRO A 2 -39.00 14.87 27.83
C PRO A 2 -38.47 13.73 26.94
N GLU A 3 -38.07 14.01 25.70
CA GLU A 3 -36.70 14.31 25.22
C GLU A 3 -35.72 13.13 25.31
N LEU A 4 -35.68 12.37 24.19
CA LEU A 4 -34.59 11.48 23.82
C LEU A 4 -33.28 12.28 23.83
N LYS A 5 -32.38 11.96 24.77
CA LYS A 5 -30.99 12.36 24.69
C LYS A 5 -30.31 11.53 23.60
N PHE A 6 -30.32 12.06 22.38
CA PHE A 6 -29.36 11.69 21.34
C PHE A 6 -27.96 11.99 21.91
N LEU A 7 -27.22 10.95 22.27
CA LEU A 7 -25.78 11.03 22.50
C LEU A 7 -25.10 11.22 21.14
N CYS A 8 -25.11 12.45 20.64
CA CYS A 8 -24.18 12.92 19.64
C CYS A 8 -22.91 13.39 20.36
N SER A 9 -21.75 13.04 19.81
CA SER A 9 -20.40 13.34 20.34
C SER A 9 -20.00 12.45 21.52
N THR A 10 -19.13 11.45 21.35
CA THR A 10 -17.71 11.65 21.03
C THR A 10 -17.11 10.31 20.56
N HIS A 11 -16.85 10.17 19.25
CA HIS A 11 -15.93 9.15 18.74
C HIS A 11 -15.07 9.69 17.59
N ILE A 12 -14.67 10.95 17.76
CA ILE A 12 -13.57 11.60 17.07
C ILE A 12 -12.54 11.81 18.19
N GLU A 13 -11.28 11.45 17.97
CA GLU A 13 -10.14 11.54 18.93
C GLU A 13 -9.82 10.35 19.86
N LYS A 14 -9.94 9.09 19.38
CA LYS A 14 -9.09 8.00 19.91
C LYS A 14 -8.35 7.24 18.83
N ARG A 15 -7.69 7.98 17.92
CA ARG A 15 -6.72 7.43 16.97
C ARG A 15 -5.39 8.18 16.95
N SER A 16 -5.01 8.80 18.08
CA SER A 16 -3.85 9.69 18.18
C SER A 16 -2.84 9.30 19.27
N LYS A 17 -2.85 8.07 19.81
CA LYS A 17 -1.82 7.62 20.78
C LYS A 17 -1.38 6.15 20.67
N LEU A 18 -1.30 5.61 19.45
CA LEU A 18 -0.59 4.32 19.24
C LEU A 18 0.13 4.23 17.89
N ASN A 19 0.64 5.36 17.38
CA ASN A 19 1.41 5.39 16.13
C ASN A 19 2.53 6.45 16.21
N LEU A 20 3.42 6.32 17.19
CA LEU A 20 4.63 7.16 17.26
C LEU A 20 5.92 6.35 17.45
N ALA A 21 5.90 5.04 17.21
CA ALA A 21 7.10 4.21 17.35
C ALA A 21 7.20 3.07 16.33
N LEU A 22 6.82 3.33 15.07
CA LEU A 22 7.27 2.52 13.94
C LEU A 22 7.70 3.46 12.80
N ASN A 23 8.86 4.07 13.01
CA ASN A 23 9.89 4.38 12.01
C ASN A 23 9.39 4.80 10.63
N PHE A 24 8.73 5.95 10.64
CA PHE A 24 8.43 6.80 9.49
C PHE A 24 9.73 7.53 9.04
N THR A 25 10.63 6.79 8.39
CA THR A 25 11.63 7.38 7.49
C THR A 25 11.37 6.86 6.10
N MET A 26 10.80 7.77 5.31
CA MET A 26 10.85 7.82 3.86
C MET A 26 12.16 7.22 3.32
N THR A 27 12.06 6.37 2.31
CA THR A 27 13.17 5.73 1.58
C THR A 27 14.08 4.84 2.41
N ASP A 28 13.76 3.56 2.48
CA ASP A 28 14.76 2.59 2.07
C ASP A 28 14.10 1.31 1.56
N GLN A 29 14.48 0.96 0.34
CA GLN A 29 14.57 -0.39 -0.19
C GLN A 29 13.89 -1.46 0.69
N ILE A 30 12.58 -1.68 0.51
CA ILE A 30 12.08 -3.05 0.70
C ILE A 30 12.88 -3.84 -0.33
N SER A 31 13.95 -4.46 0.17
CA SER A 31 14.98 -5.09 -0.63
C SER A 31 14.27 -5.98 -1.62
N VAL A 32 14.53 -5.76 -2.91
CA VAL A 32 13.90 -6.50 -4.01
C VAL A 32 14.00 -8.01 -3.78
N LYS A 33 15.05 -8.45 -3.06
CA LYS A 33 15.29 -9.81 -2.59
C LYS A 33 14.18 -10.35 -1.68
N ASP A 34 13.63 -9.53 -0.80
CA ASP A 34 12.62 -9.92 0.17
C ASP A 34 11.26 -10.11 -0.50
N ILE A 35 10.87 -9.22 -1.43
CA ILE A 35 9.58 -9.34 -2.15
C ILE A 35 9.54 -10.60 -3.02
N HIS A 36 10.64 -10.93 -3.72
CA HIS A 36 10.70 -12.16 -4.51
C HIS A 36 10.57 -13.42 -3.64
N GLN A 37 11.25 -13.44 -2.49
CA GLN A 37 11.18 -14.56 -1.55
C GLN A 37 9.80 -14.67 -0.88
N SER A 38 9.23 -13.55 -0.42
CA SER A 38 7.87 -13.50 0.13
C SER A 38 6.84 -13.94 -0.90
N PHE A 39 7.04 -13.65 -2.18
CA PHE A 39 6.15 -14.15 -3.23
C PHE A 39 6.24 -15.67 -3.41
N LYS A 40 7.42 -16.28 -3.23
CA LYS A 40 7.59 -17.74 -3.29
C LYS A 40 7.01 -18.43 -2.06
N ALA A 41 7.15 -17.80 -0.89
CA ALA A 41 6.69 -18.32 0.39
C ALA A 41 5.17 -18.13 0.63
N LYS A 42 4.51 -17.24 -0.12
CA LYS A 42 3.07 -16.99 0.08
C LYS A 42 2.24 -18.24 -0.22
N GLN A 43 1.17 -18.43 0.55
CA GLN A 43 0.15 -19.42 0.21
C GLN A 43 -0.46 -19.11 -1.16
N THR A 44 -0.81 -20.15 -1.92
CA THR A 44 -1.33 -20.03 -3.29
C THR A 44 -2.55 -19.10 -3.39
N SER A 45 -3.36 -19.01 -2.33
CA SER A 45 -4.55 -18.17 -2.21
C SER A 45 -4.29 -16.70 -1.83
N LYS A 46 -3.11 -16.36 -1.29
CA LYS A 46 -2.83 -15.01 -0.78
C LYS A 46 -2.27 -14.12 -1.89
N PHE A 47 -2.85 -12.93 -2.07
CA PHE A 47 -2.28 -11.91 -2.97
C PHE A 47 -1.16 -11.14 -2.25
N LEU A 48 -0.03 -10.94 -2.95
CA LEU A 48 1.07 -10.11 -2.50
C LEU A 48 1.30 -9.03 -3.56
N ASP A 49 1.21 -7.77 -3.15
CA ASP A 49 1.48 -6.64 -4.02
C ASP A 49 2.99 -6.32 -4.00
N PRO A 50 3.68 -6.35 -5.16
CA PRO A 50 5.12 -6.04 -5.21
C PRO A 50 5.46 -4.55 -5.05
N CYS A 51 4.46 -3.67 -5.09
CA CYS A 51 4.65 -2.21 -5.07
C CYS A 51 3.77 -1.56 -3.98
N PRO A 52 4.01 -1.87 -2.69
CA PRO A 52 3.13 -1.44 -1.59
C PRO A 52 3.11 0.09 -1.40
N ASN A 53 4.20 0.77 -1.72
CA ASN A 53 4.34 2.22 -1.53
C ASN A 53 3.47 3.00 -2.50
N GLU A 54 3.53 2.62 -3.78
CA GLU A 54 2.77 3.23 -4.86
C GLU A 54 1.28 2.95 -4.68
N THR A 55 0.93 1.74 -4.26
CA THR A 55 -0.45 1.38 -3.90
C THR A 55 -0.98 2.23 -2.75
N TYR A 56 -0.20 2.36 -1.67
CA TYR A 56 -0.59 3.19 -0.54
C TYR A 56 -0.77 4.66 -0.97
N ALA A 57 0.13 5.20 -1.77
CA ALA A 57 0.04 6.57 -2.27
C ALA A 57 -1.21 6.77 -3.16
N ALA A 58 -1.47 5.86 -4.09
CA ALA A 58 -2.64 5.91 -4.97
C ALA A 58 -3.96 5.82 -4.18
N MET A 59 -4.04 4.93 -3.18
CA MET A 59 -5.21 4.81 -2.31
C MET A 59 -5.43 6.08 -1.48
N LYS A 60 -4.36 6.63 -0.90
CA LYS A 60 -4.43 7.88 -0.14
C LYS A 60 -4.93 9.06 -1.01
N CYS A 61 -4.51 9.11 -2.27
CA CYS A 61 -5.00 10.11 -3.22
C CYS A 61 -6.49 9.94 -3.50
N LEU A 62 -6.96 8.71 -3.72
CA LEU A 62 -8.38 8.43 -3.93
C LEU A 62 -9.22 8.84 -2.72
N ASP A 63 -8.78 8.48 -1.51
CA ASP A 63 -9.48 8.81 -0.27
C ASP A 63 -9.62 10.34 -0.09
N SER A 64 -8.62 11.11 -0.52
CA SER A 64 -8.61 12.58 -0.43
C SER A 64 -9.42 13.29 -1.52
N ASN A 65 -9.70 12.59 -2.64
CA ASN A 65 -10.29 13.17 -3.85
C ASN A 65 -11.66 12.57 -4.19
N ASN A 66 -12.39 12.05 -3.20
CA ASN A 66 -13.71 11.41 -3.40
C ASN A 66 -13.66 10.28 -4.44
N TYR A 67 -12.58 9.50 -4.47
CA TYR A 67 -12.33 8.42 -5.43
C TYR A 67 -12.29 8.85 -6.91
N ASP A 68 -12.04 10.13 -7.18
CA ASP A 68 -11.84 10.62 -8.53
C ASP A 68 -10.48 10.17 -9.08
N LYS A 69 -10.53 9.22 -10.03
CA LYS A 69 -9.35 8.63 -10.66
C LYS A 69 -8.59 9.62 -11.54
N SER A 70 -9.24 10.65 -12.06
CA SER A 70 -8.61 11.62 -12.96
C SER A 70 -7.50 12.41 -12.27
N LYS A 71 -7.67 12.68 -10.97
CA LYS A 71 -6.74 13.44 -10.14
C LYS A 71 -5.53 12.63 -9.65
N CYS A 72 -5.59 11.31 -9.76
CA CYS A 72 -4.57 10.40 -9.23
C CYS A 72 -3.82 9.63 -10.33
N GLN A 73 -3.92 10.05 -11.59
CA GLN A 73 -3.35 9.33 -12.74
C GLN A 73 -1.84 9.09 -12.61
N ASP A 74 -1.08 10.08 -12.14
CA ASP A 74 0.38 9.97 -11.99
C ASP A 74 0.79 8.88 -11.00
N LEU A 75 0.04 8.69 -9.92
CA LEU A 75 0.29 7.65 -8.93
C LEU A 75 0.00 6.26 -9.51
N PHE A 76 -1.03 6.14 -10.35
CA PHE A 76 -1.30 4.90 -11.08
C PHE A 76 -0.23 4.60 -12.12
N LEU A 77 0.33 5.62 -12.78
CA LEU A 77 1.46 5.44 -13.70
C LEU A 77 2.70 4.94 -12.96
N GLN A 78 3.02 5.51 -11.80
CA GLN A 78 4.12 5.04 -10.95
C GLN A 78 3.93 3.57 -10.52
N TYR A 79 2.71 3.19 -10.10
CA TYR A 79 2.38 1.79 -9.79
C TYR A 79 2.60 0.86 -10.99
N ARG A 80 2.15 1.26 -12.19
CA ARG A 80 2.32 0.47 -13.43
C ARG A 80 3.79 0.27 -13.77
N GLU A 81 4.61 1.31 -13.66
CA GLU A 81 6.04 1.22 -13.94
C GLU A 81 6.78 0.39 -12.89
N CYS A 82 6.43 0.52 -11.60
CA CYS A 82 6.96 -0.35 -10.55
C CYS A 82 6.65 -1.83 -10.84
N LYS A 83 5.38 -2.15 -11.14
CA LYS A 83 4.95 -3.52 -11.47
C LYS A 83 5.66 -4.07 -12.71
N LYS A 84 5.87 -3.22 -13.72
CA LYS A 84 6.60 -3.57 -14.94
C LYS A 84 8.07 -3.88 -14.66
N LYS A 85 8.73 -3.08 -13.82
CA LYS A 85 10.11 -3.32 -13.37
C LYS A 85 10.22 -4.65 -12.62
N TRP A 86 9.35 -4.89 -11.64
CA TRP A 86 9.32 -6.15 -10.90
C TRP A 86 9.11 -7.38 -11.79
N LEU A 87 8.20 -7.31 -12.78
CA LEU A 87 7.99 -8.38 -13.74
C LEU A 87 9.22 -8.63 -14.62
N LYS A 88 9.92 -7.57 -15.03
CA LYS A 88 11.15 -7.66 -15.83
C LYS A 88 12.26 -8.34 -15.03
N GLU A 89 12.49 -7.91 -13.80
CA GLU A 89 13.46 -8.50 -12.87
C GLU A 89 13.14 -9.97 -12.59
N ARG A 90 11.88 -10.31 -12.31
CA ARG A 90 11.44 -11.69 -12.13
C ARG A 90 11.67 -12.56 -13.36
N ARG A 91 11.44 -12.03 -14.57
CA ARG A 91 11.74 -12.77 -15.82
C ARG A 91 13.25 -12.96 -16.01
N GLU A 92 14.05 -11.97 -15.65
CA GLU A 92 15.51 -12.06 -15.69
C GLU A 92 16.05 -13.09 -14.70
N LEU A 93 15.60 -13.05 -13.45
CA LEU A 93 15.96 -14.03 -12.42
C LEU A 93 15.59 -15.47 -12.83
N ARG A 94 14.43 -15.66 -13.48
CA ARG A 94 14.06 -16.96 -14.08
C ARG A 94 14.99 -17.38 -15.22
N ARG A 95 15.36 -16.45 -16.11
CA ARG A 95 16.32 -16.73 -17.20
C ARG A 95 17.71 -17.09 -16.68
N ARG A 96 18.11 -16.55 -15.53
CA ARG A 96 19.38 -16.85 -14.84
C ARG A 96 19.34 -18.10 -13.96
N GLY A 97 18.18 -18.72 -13.76
CA GLY A 97 18.02 -19.87 -12.85
C GLY A 97 18.10 -19.53 -11.36
N LEU A 98 17.87 -18.27 -10.98
CA LEU A 98 17.99 -17.77 -9.60
C LEU A 98 16.65 -17.71 -8.85
N LEU A 99 15.57 -18.25 -9.42
CA LEU A 99 14.20 -18.19 -8.89
C LEU A 99 13.60 -19.59 -8.75
#